data_AF-A0AAW4GAT2-F1
#
_entry.id   AF-A0AAW4GAT2-F1
#
_cell.length_a   1.000
_cell.length_b   1.000
_cell.length_c   1.000
_cell.angle_alpha   90.00
_cell.angle_beta   90.00
_cell.angle_gamma   90.00
#
_symmetry.space_group_name_H-M   'P 1'
#
loop_
_entity.id
_entity.type
_entity.pdbx_description
1 polymer ?
#
loop_
_entity_poly.entity_id
_entity_poly.type
_entity_poly.pdbx_seq_one_letter_code
_entity_poly.pdbx_strand_id
1 'polypeptide(L)' 'RDEVWAVLGKRYRQDPSGDHDVDWETSDFEVREVAPDTYLLTYTLLQVDRLTRRATLWQRRAGEWTILYHQGTVVL' A
#
# COMPACT_ATOMS: atom_id res chain seq x y z
N ARG A 1 -10.33 19.29 7.69
CA ARG A 1 -10.96 18.02 8.13
C ARG A 1 -12.06 17.62 7.15
N ASP A 2 -13.01 18.49 6.86
CA ASP A 2 -14.16 18.17 5.98
C ASP A 2 -13.77 17.90 4.53
N GLU A 3 -12.75 18.60 4.02
CA GLU A 3 -12.21 18.35 2.68
C GLU A 3 -11.59 16.96 2.53
N VAL A 4 -10.86 16.48 3.55
CA VAL A 4 -10.27 15.13 3.56
C VAL A 4 -11.39 14.08 3.53
N TRP A 5 -12.45 14.28 4.31
CA TRP A 5 -13.62 13.38 4.31
C TRP A 5 -14.39 13.41 2.99
N ALA A 6 -14.53 14.57 2.35
CA ALA A 6 -15.17 14.69 1.04
C ALA A 6 -14.40 13.91 -0.05
N VAL A 7 -13.06 14.02 -0.05
CA VAL A 7 -12.19 13.29 -0.98
C VAL A 7 -12.25 11.79 -0.74
N LEU A 8 -12.16 11.34 0.52
CA LEU A 8 -12.26 9.93 0.89
C LEU A 8 -13.64 9.35 0.53
N GLY A 9 -14.72 10.06 0.82
CA GLY A 9 -16.08 9.62 0.49
C GLY A 9 -16.33 9.54 -1.01
N LYS A 10 -15.72 10.43 -1.82
CA LYS A 10 -15.79 10.34 -3.28
C LYS A 10 -15.07 9.10 -3.78
N ARG A 11 -13.84 8.83 -3.32
CA ARG A 11 -13.09 7.63 -3.70
C ARG A 11 -13.81 6.34 -3.35
N TYR A 12 -14.32 6.24 -2.12
CA TYR A 12 -15.04 5.05 -1.66
C TYR A 12 -16.31 4.77 -2.47
N ARG A 13 -17.04 5.81 -2.89
CA ARG A 13 -18.21 5.62 -3.77
C ARG A 13 -17.84 5.21 -5.19
N GLN A 14 -16.68 5.63 -5.68
CA GLN A 14 -16.21 5.31 -7.03
C GLN A 14 -15.62 3.90 -7.13
N ASP A 15 -15.10 3.38 -6.02
CA ASP A 15 -14.51 2.05 -5.93
C ASP A 15 -14.77 1.47 -4.54
N PRO A 16 -15.96 0.89 -4.30
CA PRO A 16 -16.38 0.42 -2.97
C PRO A 16 -15.64 -0.84 -2.51
N SER A 17 -15.16 -1.65 -3.47
CA SER A 17 -14.46 -2.92 -3.23
C SER A 17 -12.93 -2.76 -3.24
N GLY A 18 -12.39 -1.71 -3.86
CA GLY A 18 -10.94 -1.52 -4.06
C GLY A 18 -10.37 -2.48 -5.13
N ASP A 19 -11.25 -3.09 -5.90
CA ASP A 19 -11.02 -4.31 -6.66
C ASP A 19 -10.87 -3.95 -8.14
N HIS A 20 -9.93 -3.05 -8.44
CA HIS A 20 -9.40 -2.92 -9.80
C HIS A 20 -8.32 -3.99 -10.01
N ASP A 21 -8.73 -5.25 -9.88
CA ASP A 21 -7.99 -6.42 -10.33
C ASP A 21 -8.27 -6.56 -11.83
N VAL A 22 -7.39 -6.01 -12.67
CA VAL A 22 -7.36 -6.51 -14.05
C VAL A 22 -5.96 -6.69 -14.60
N ASP A 23 -4.96 -5.92 -14.19
CA ASP A 23 -3.54 -6.23 -14.47
C ASP A 23 -2.66 -5.44 -13.50
N TRP A 24 -1.95 -6.16 -12.62
CA TRP A 24 -0.94 -5.56 -11.76
C TRP A 24 0.33 -6.42 -11.73
N GLU A 25 1.47 -5.76 -11.70
CA GLU A 25 2.78 -6.37 -11.62
C GLU A 25 3.58 -5.74 -10.49
N THR A 26 4.30 -6.57 -9.75
CA THR A 26 5.16 -6.15 -8.64
C THR A 26 6.62 -6.54 -8.89
N SER A 27 7.55 -5.63 -8.61
CA SER A 27 8.99 -5.87 -8.77
C SER A 27 9.80 -5.19 -7.64
N ASP A 28 11.12 -5.39 -7.66
CA ASP A 28 12.09 -4.66 -6.81
C ASP A 28 11.80 -4.76 -5.31
N PHE A 29 11.45 -5.96 -4.86
CA PHE A 29 11.16 -6.22 -3.46
C PHE A 29 12.42 -6.09 -2.59
N GLU A 30 12.32 -5.30 -1.53
CA GLU A 30 13.31 -5.25 -0.46
C GLU A 30 12.62 -5.32 0.89
N VAL A 31 13.15 -6.13 1.80
CA VAL A 31 12.64 -6.26 3.16
C VAL A 31 13.75 -5.93 4.14
N ARG A 32 13.43 -5.09 5.13
CA ARG A 32 14.34 -4.76 6.22
C ARG A 32 13.59 -4.77 7.55
N GLU A 33 14.15 -5.44 8.54
CA GLU A 33 13.70 -5.26 9.93
C GLU A 33 14.16 -3.89 10.44
N VAL A 34 13.23 -3.09 10.95
CA VAL A 34 13.47 -1.70 11.40
C VAL A 34 13.27 -1.53 12.90
N ALA A 35 12.60 -2.49 13.55
CA ALA A 35 12.49 -2.67 14.99
C ALA A 35 12.11 -4.15 15.26
N PRO A 36 12.21 -4.66 16.51
CA PRO A 36 11.84 -6.03 16.81
C PRO A 36 10.46 -6.40 16.25
N ASP A 37 10.42 -7.50 15.50
CA ASP A 37 9.22 -8.02 14.84
C ASP A 37 8.53 -7.03 13.89
N THR A 38 9.22 -5.97 13.47
CA THR A 38 8.66 -4.88 12.66
C THR A 38 9.50 -4.67 11.41
N TYR A 39 8.88 -4.85 10.25
CA TYR A 39 9.55 -4.98 8.97
C TYR A 39 9.03 -3.95 7.98
N LEU A 40 9.93 -3.21 7.36
CA LEU A 40 9.63 -2.40 6.19
C LEU A 40 9.77 -3.27 4.94
N LEU A 41 8.70 -3.37 4.16
CA LEU A 41 8.72 -3.91 2.80
C LEU A 41 8.60 -2.75 1.81
N THR A 42 9.55 -2.63 0.88
CA THR A 42 9.44 -1.74 -0.27
C THR A 42 9.36 -2.54 -1.56
N TYR A 43 8.61 -2.04 -2.54
CA TYR A 43 8.44 -2.68 -3.85
C TYR A 43 7.90 -1.68 -4.87
N THR A 44 8.09 -1.98 -6.15
CA THR A 44 7.43 -1.27 -7.25
C THR A 44 6.10 -1.98 -7.56
N LEU A 45 5.03 -1.22 -7.81
CA LEU A 45 3.79 -1.72 -8.39
C LEU A 45 3.47 -0.94 -9.66
N LEU A 46 3.31 -1.68 -10.76
CA LEU A 46 2.61 -1.24 -11.96
C LEU A 46 1.18 -1.75 -11.90
N GLN A 47 0.20 -0.86 -11.91
CA GLN A 47 -1.22 -1.22 -11.97
C GLN A 47 -1.85 -0.49 -13.14
N VAL A 48 -2.27 -1.24 -14.17
CA VAL A 48 -2.65 -0.70 -15.48
C VAL A 48 -1.52 0.16 -16.05
N ASP A 49 -1.64 1.49 -16.08
CA ASP A 49 -0.64 2.45 -16.57
C ASP A 49 0.08 3.19 -15.44
N ARG A 50 -0.26 2.89 -14.19
CA ARG A 50 0.19 3.64 -13.02
C ARG A 50 1.33 2.92 -12.31
N LEU A 51 2.53 3.48 -12.43
CA LEU A 51 3.72 3.02 -11.70
C LEU A 51 3.84 3.73 -10.34
N THR A 52 4.02 2.95 -9.27
CA THR A 52 4.22 3.46 -7.90
C THR A 52 5.37 2.76 -7.20
N ARG A 53 6.13 3.51 -6.39
CA ARG A 53 7.00 2.94 -5.36
C ARG A 53 6.21 2.84 -4.07
N ARG A 54 6.14 1.64 -3.50
CA ARG A 54 5.35 1.33 -2.31
C ARG A 54 6.24 1.03 -1.12
N ALA A 55 5.78 1.45 0.05
CA ALA A 55 6.36 1.13 1.35
C ALA A 55 5.23 0.61 2.26
N THR A 56 5.40 -0.58 2.81
CA THR A 56 4.48 -1.19 3.77
C THR A 56 5.23 -1.52 5.04
N LEU A 57 4.78 -0.99 6.17
CA LEU A 57 5.29 -1.34 7.48
C LEU A 57 4.44 -2.50 8.03
N TRP A 58 5.07 -3.64 8.22
CA TRP A 58 4.48 -4.84 8.77
C TRP A 58 4.96 -5.06 10.19
N GLN A 59 4.11 -5.65 11.02
CA GLN A 59 4.49 -6.12 12.34
C GLN A 59 3.98 -7.54 12.56
N ARG A 60 4.84 -8.38 13.13
CA ARG A 60 4.49 -9.73 13.55
C ARG A 60 4.19 -9.73 15.05
N ARG A 61 2.99 -10.15 15.45
CA ARG A 61 2.64 -10.33 16.88
C ARG A 61 1.92 -11.66 17.06
N ALA A 62 2.33 -12.42 18.07
CA ALA A 62 1.74 -13.73 18.36
C ALA A 62 1.65 -14.67 17.13
N GLY A 63 2.61 -14.54 16.20
CA GLY A 63 2.65 -15.32 14.97
C GLY A 63 1.88 -14.71 13.78
N GLU A 64 1.05 -13.70 14.00
CA GLU A 64 0.24 -13.04 12.97
C GLU A 64 0.91 -11.80 12.39
N TRP A 65 0.68 -11.54 11.11
CA TRP A 65 1.19 -10.37 10.39
C TRP A 65 0.11 -9.31 10.26
N THR A 66 0.42 -8.08 10.65
CA THR A 66 -0.47 -6.92 10.49
C THR A 66 0.25 -5.80 9.74
N ILE A 67 -0.43 -5.18 8.78
CA ILE A 67 0.02 -3.93 8.18
C ILE A 67 -0.26 -2.80 9.17
N LEU A 68 0.79 -2.14 9.64
CA LEU A 68 0.66 -0.94 10.46
C LEU A 68 0.46 0.31 9.60
N TYR A 69 1.12 0.36 8.45
CA TYR A 69 1.06 1.49 7.54
C TYR A 69 1.38 1.07 6.10
N HIS A 70 0.76 1.73 5.12
CA HIS A 70 1.05 1.53 3.70
C HIS A 70 1.01 2.87 2.98
N GLN A 71 2.01 3.13 2.13
CA GLN A 71 2.07 4.34 1.32
C GLN A 71 2.64 4.02 -0.07
N GLY A 72 2.08 4.67 -1.09
CA GLY A 72 2.55 4.58 -2.47
C GLY A 72 2.82 5.98 -3.04
N THR A 73 3.99 6.18 -3.63
CA THR A 73 4.38 7.39 -4.35
C THR A 73 4.37 7.09 -5.85
N VAL A 74 3.68 7.92 -6.63
CA VAL A 74 3.66 7.79 -8.10
C VAL A 74 5.05 8.11 -8.65
N VAL A 75 5.52 7.28 -9.59
CA VAL A 75 6.73 7.55 -10.37
C VAL A 75 6.30 8.39 -11.57
N LEU A 76 6.83 9.61 -11.69
CA LEU A 76 6.58 10.54 -12.80
C LEU A 76 7.56 10.31 -13.95
#